data_AF-A0A1G8S542-F1
#
_entry.id   AF-A0A1G8S542-F1
#
_cell.length_a   1.000
_cell.length_b   1.000
_cell.length_c   1.000
_cell.angle_alpha   90.00
_cell.angle_beta   90.00
_cell.angle_gamma   90.00
#
_symmetry.space_group_name_H-M   'P 1'
#
loop_
_entity.id
_entity.type
_entity.pdbx_description
1 polymer ?
#
loop_
_entity_poly.entity_id
_entity_poly.type
_entity_poly.pdbx_seq_one_letter_code
_entity_poly.pdbx_strand_id
1 'polypeptide(L)'
;MQVSPFKVLWEDGTLTEEKSNSAYEEGWPARRYSKSKGFTRMQMPIARNPLHPVYDLLYDLYYHLGIKNVKVFEDEEGNFLVSLRNGTFDGTKQQYHFLKNHLIDGYIIWKDERILIQSDNIPVNVHFKQKTIDVLIKEKKGQETISDVVERLVQEQLTDKSQS
;
A
#
# COMPACT_ATOMS: atom_id res chain seq x y z
N MET A 1 -2.42 25.84 -36.61
CA MET A 1 -3.89 25.87 -36.67
C MET A 1 -4.41 24.74 -35.82
N GLN A 2 -5.09 25.09 -34.72
CA GLN A 2 -5.62 24.19 -33.73
C GLN A 2 -7.09 23.94 -34.09
N VAL A 3 -7.42 22.71 -34.50
CA VAL A 3 -8.82 22.30 -34.70
C VAL A 3 -9.36 21.93 -33.32
N SER A 4 -10.38 22.64 -32.85
CA SER A 4 -10.99 22.42 -31.54
C SER A 4 -11.81 21.11 -31.55
N PRO A 5 -11.76 20.29 -30.48
CA PRO A 5 -12.57 19.09 -30.38
C PRO A 5 -14.07 19.45 -30.31
N PHE A 6 -14.90 18.72 -31.04
CA PHE A 6 -16.35 18.89 -30.98
C PHE A 6 -16.92 18.16 -29.78
N LYS A 7 -17.97 18.75 -29.20
CA LYS A 7 -18.66 18.28 -27.99
C LYS A 7 -20.01 17.72 -28.39
N VAL A 8 -20.31 16.47 -28.03
CA VAL A 8 -21.64 15.87 -28.22
C VAL A 8 -22.36 15.83 -26.89
N LEU A 9 -23.55 16.45 -26.82
CA LEU A 9 -24.46 16.39 -25.69
C LEU A 9 -25.55 15.35 -25.98
N TRP A 10 -25.66 14.34 -25.13
CA TRP A 10 -26.66 13.28 -25.24
C TRP A 10 -27.95 13.69 -24.52
N GLU A 11 -29.07 13.03 -24.84
CA GLU A 11 -30.40 13.35 -24.28
C GLU A 11 -30.51 13.10 -22.76
N ASP A 12 -29.57 12.36 -22.17
CA ASP A 12 -29.43 12.18 -20.71
C ASP A 12 -28.65 13.30 -20.00
N GLY A 13 -28.19 14.31 -20.76
CA GLY A 13 -27.43 15.46 -20.27
C GLY A 13 -25.92 15.24 -20.18
N THR A 14 -25.39 14.10 -20.65
CA THR A 14 -23.94 13.86 -20.65
C THR A 14 -23.24 14.44 -21.86
N LEU A 15 -22.01 14.93 -21.66
CA LEU A 15 -21.23 15.69 -22.65
C LEU A 15 -19.93 14.94 -22.95
N THR A 16 -19.69 14.53 -24.19
CA THR A 16 -18.50 13.76 -24.58
C THR A 16 -17.58 14.59 -25.49
N GLU A 17 -16.29 14.65 -25.15
CA GLU A 17 -15.22 15.22 -25.97
C GLU A 17 -14.27 14.11 -26.44
N GLU A 18 -13.95 14.07 -27.74
CA GLU A 18 -13.01 13.13 -28.32
C GLU A 18 -11.57 13.58 -28.06
N LYS A 19 -10.79 12.78 -27.31
CA LYS A 19 -9.35 12.98 -27.11
C LYS A 19 -8.59 12.30 -28.24
N SER A 20 -7.77 13.08 -28.96
CA SER A 20 -6.85 12.58 -29.98
C SER A 20 -5.87 11.56 -29.40
N ASN A 21 -5.86 10.37 -29.99
CA ASN A 21 -5.00 9.23 -29.68
C ASN A 21 -3.50 9.56 -29.61
N SER A 22 -2.82 9.03 -28.60
CA SER A 22 -1.44 8.58 -28.73
C SER A 22 -1.37 7.13 -28.22
N ALA A 23 -0.89 6.26 -29.09
CA ALA A 23 -0.83 4.81 -28.99
C ALA A 23 -0.27 4.27 -27.66
N TYR A 24 -0.97 3.31 -27.05
CA TYR A 24 -0.43 2.18 -26.27
C TYR A 24 -1.54 1.12 -26.18
N GLU A 25 -1.60 0.20 -27.15
CA GLU A 25 -2.25 -1.09 -26.92
C GLU A 25 -1.23 -2.01 -26.25
N GLU A 26 -1.41 -2.24 -24.94
CA GLU A 26 -1.05 -3.50 -24.31
C GLU A 26 -2.06 -3.76 -23.21
N GLY A 27 -2.95 -4.72 -23.48
CA GLY A 27 -4.08 -5.07 -22.64
C GLY A 27 -3.65 -5.54 -21.25
N TRP A 28 -3.64 -4.63 -20.28
CA TRP A 28 -3.75 -5.00 -18.88
C TRP A 28 -5.16 -5.56 -18.64
N PRO A 29 -5.33 -6.75 -18.06
CA PRO A 29 -6.66 -7.26 -17.77
C PRO A 29 -7.37 -6.28 -16.83
N ALA A 30 -8.63 -5.99 -17.10
CA ALA A 30 -9.47 -5.16 -16.23
C ALA A 30 -9.58 -5.82 -14.85
N ARG A 31 -8.66 -5.47 -13.94
CA ARG A 31 -8.71 -5.93 -12.55
C ARG A 31 -9.90 -5.24 -11.89
N ARG A 32 -10.80 -6.03 -11.29
CA ARG A 32 -11.86 -5.49 -10.41
C ARG A 32 -11.22 -4.53 -9.42
N TYR A 33 -11.70 -3.29 -9.39
CA TYR A 33 -11.24 -2.27 -8.48
C TYR A 33 -11.59 -2.68 -7.03
N SER A 34 -10.67 -3.36 -6.35
CA SER A 34 -10.81 -3.66 -4.92
C SER A 34 -10.48 -2.39 -4.13
N LYS A 35 -11.48 -1.81 -3.48
CA LYS A 35 -11.34 -0.60 -2.64
C LYS A 35 -10.74 -0.88 -1.26
N SER A 36 -9.69 -1.67 -1.20
CA SER A 36 -8.84 -1.74 -0.02
C SER A 36 -7.41 -1.63 -0.51
N LYS A 37 -6.81 -0.45 -0.34
CA LYS A 37 -5.38 -0.26 -0.58
C LYS A 37 -4.64 -0.91 0.59
N GLY A 38 -3.68 -1.79 0.29
CA GLY A 38 -2.74 -2.28 1.30
C GLY A 38 -2.03 -1.12 2.00
N PHE A 39 -1.47 -1.41 3.17
CA PHE A 39 -0.62 -0.47 3.87
C PHE A 39 0.83 -0.87 3.66
N THR A 40 1.70 0.10 3.50
CA THR A 40 3.15 -0.06 3.61
C THR A 40 3.50 0.01 5.09
N ARG A 41 4.33 -0.90 5.59
CA ARG A 41 4.76 -0.94 6.99
C ARG A 41 6.24 -0.67 7.12
N MET A 42 6.59 0.08 8.15
CA MET A 42 7.93 0.54 8.41
C MET A 42 8.19 0.47 9.90
N GLN A 43 9.42 0.16 10.30
CA GLN A 43 9.84 0.19 11.70
C GLN A 43 11.04 1.10 11.83
N MET A 44 10.88 2.19 12.58
CA MET A 44 11.91 3.22 12.73
C MET A 44 12.19 3.46 14.22
N PRO A 45 13.43 3.77 14.61
CA PRO A 45 13.79 3.88 16.02
C PRO A 45 13.11 5.09 16.70
N ILE A 46 12.69 4.92 17.95
CA ILE A 46 12.29 6.05 18.80
C ILE A 46 13.55 6.74 19.29
N ALA A 47 13.86 7.90 18.72
CA ALA A 47 15.07 8.62 19.06
C ALA A 47 14.91 9.36 20.39
N ARG A 48 15.89 9.20 21.30
CA ARG A 48 15.91 9.90 22.59
C ARG A 48 16.00 11.41 22.46
N ASN A 49 16.67 11.90 21.40
CA ASN A 49 16.80 13.32 21.13
C ASN A 49 15.56 13.82 20.39
N PRO A 50 14.80 14.80 20.93
CA PRO A 50 13.63 15.35 20.25
C PRO A 50 13.95 16.06 18.93
N LEU A 51 15.21 16.45 18.69
CA LEU A 51 15.66 17.05 17.42
C LEU A 51 16.10 16.01 16.38
N HIS A 52 15.73 14.74 16.58
CA HIS A 52 16.10 13.70 15.63
C HIS A 52 15.27 13.79 14.34
N PRO A 53 15.87 13.63 13.14
CA PRO A 53 15.18 13.76 11.85
C PRO A 53 13.97 12.83 11.64
N VAL A 54 13.83 11.79 12.47
CA VAL A 54 12.65 10.90 12.48
C VAL A 54 11.38 11.70 12.80
N TYR A 55 11.45 12.65 13.72
CA TYR A 55 10.27 13.42 14.11
C TYR A 55 9.82 14.37 13.00
N ASP A 56 10.79 15.01 12.33
CA ASP A 56 10.52 15.83 11.15
C ASP A 56 9.91 14.99 10.02
N LEU A 57 10.45 13.81 9.77
CA LEU A 57 9.90 12.87 8.78
C LEU A 57 8.47 12.44 9.13
N LEU A 58 8.19 12.11 10.40
CA LEU A 58 6.83 11.77 10.83
C LEU A 58 5.87 12.94 10.62
N TYR A 59 6.31 14.16 10.92
CA TYR A 59 5.53 15.37 10.68
C TYR A 59 5.25 15.56 9.20
N ASP A 60 6.26 15.44 8.33
CA ASP A 60 6.12 15.57 6.88
C ASP A 60 5.14 14.51 6.32
N LEU A 61 5.24 13.27 6.80
CA LEU A 61 4.30 12.21 6.42
C LEU A 61 2.87 12.58 6.80
N TYR A 62 2.65 13.08 8.02
CA TYR A 62 1.33 13.53 8.45
C TYR A 62 0.82 14.74 7.65
N TYR A 63 1.70 15.69 7.35
CA TYR A 63 1.38 16.90 6.60
C TYR A 63 0.96 16.57 5.17
N HIS A 64 1.77 15.78 4.46
CA HIS A 64 1.55 15.50 3.04
C HIS A 64 0.54 14.37 2.78
N LEU A 65 0.59 13.28 3.55
CA LEU A 65 -0.32 12.15 3.34
C LEU A 65 -1.62 12.32 4.13
N GLY A 66 -1.63 13.12 5.19
CA GLY A 66 -2.77 13.34 6.06
C GLY A 66 -2.89 12.31 7.19
N ILE A 67 -3.38 12.76 8.34
CA ILE A 67 -3.50 12.00 9.59
C ILE A 67 -4.26 10.67 9.44
N LYS A 68 -5.23 10.59 8.53
CA LYS A 68 -6.00 9.36 8.31
C LYS A 68 -5.22 8.26 7.56
N ASN A 69 -4.13 8.63 6.89
CA ASN A 69 -3.35 7.77 6.02
C ASN A 69 -2.03 7.32 6.65
N VAL A 70 -1.69 7.87 7.81
CA VAL A 70 -0.49 7.55 8.58
C VAL A 70 -0.94 7.09 9.96
N LYS A 71 -0.47 5.92 10.38
CA LYS A 71 -0.68 5.41 11.74
C LYS A 71 0.68 5.10 12.33
N VAL A 72 0.94 5.60 13.52
CA VAL A 72 2.18 5.35 14.26
C VAL A 72 1.81 4.65 15.55
N PHE A 73 2.48 3.55 15.83
CA PHE A 73 2.38 2.78 17.06
C PHE A 73 3.77 2.58 17.64
N GLU A 74 3.86 2.29 18.92
CA GLU A 74 5.09 1.80 19.55
C GLU A 74 5.04 0.27 19.56
N ASP A 75 6.15 -0.37 19.19
CA ASP A 75 6.30 -1.82 19.31
C ASP A 75 6.90 -2.22 20.67
N GLU A 76 6.96 -3.52 20.93
CA GLU A 76 7.47 -4.07 22.21
C GLU A 76 8.98 -3.80 22.41
N GLU A 77 9.69 -3.43 21.34
CA GLU A 77 11.14 -3.17 21.35
C GLU A 77 11.47 -1.67 21.50
N GLY A 78 10.45 -0.81 21.62
CA GLY A 78 10.63 0.64 21.73
C GLY A 78 10.97 1.32 20.40
N ASN A 79 10.48 0.79 19.29
CA ASN A 79 10.51 1.42 17.97
C ASN A 79 9.12 1.92 17.56
N PHE A 80 9.10 2.88 16.64
CA PHE A 80 7.89 3.25 15.95
C PHE A 80 7.57 2.25 14.85
N LEU A 81 6.41 1.61 14.95
CA LEU A 81 5.77 0.91 13.84
C LEU A 81 4.85 1.86 13.10
N VAL A 82 5.24 2.22 11.87
CA VAL A 82 4.52 3.17 11.03
C VAL A 82 3.83 2.45 9.89
N SER A 83 2.52 2.66 9.78
CA SER A 83 1.67 2.12 8.73
C SER A 83 1.14 3.26 7.84
N LEU A 84 1.49 3.19 6.56
CA LEU A 84 1.20 4.22 5.57
C LEU A 84 0.27 3.67 4.49
N ARG A 85 -0.75 4.44 4.10
CA ARG A 85 -1.49 4.13 2.87
C ARG A 85 -0.67 4.53 1.65
N ASN A 86 -0.97 3.88 0.51
CA ASN A 86 -0.37 4.27 -0.76
C ASN A 86 -0.59 5.76 -1.04
N GLY A 87 0.49 6.45 -1.38
CA GLY A 87 0.49 7.89 -1.59
C GLY A 87 1.82 8.37 -2.14
N THR A 88 1.86 9.64 -2.48
CA THR A 88 3.06 10.33 -2.96
C THR A 88 3.22 11.62 -2.21
N PHE A 89 4.44 11.96 -1.85
CA PHE A 89 4.74 13.26 -1.26
C PHE A 89 6.10 13.76 -1.73
N ASP A 90 6.29 15.07 -1.60
CA ASP A 90 7.55 15.73 -1.92
C ASP A 90 8.49 15.51 -0.73
N GLY A 91 9.71 15.06 -1.00
CA GLY A 91 10.64 14.69 0.07
C GLY A 91 12.08 14.76 -0.40
N THR A 92 13.01 14.53 0.51
CA THR A 92 14.45 14.55 0.19
C THR A 92 14.99 13.16 -0.11
N LYS A 93 16.13 13.09 -0.81
CA LYS A 93 16.85 11.81 -1.01
C LYS A 93 17.23 11.16 0.32
N GLN A 94 17.56 11.95 1.34
CA GLN A 94 17.87 11.43 2.68
C GLN A 94 16.64 10.76 3.31
N GLN A 95 15.47 11.40 3.23
CA GLN A 95 14.21 10.81 3.70
C GLN A 95 13.88 9.54 2.92
N TYR A 96 14.07 9.51 1.60
CA TYR A 96 13.90 8.30 0.79
C TYR A 96 14.78 7.14 1.27
N HIS A 97 16.08 7.37 1.44
CA HIS A 97 17.00 6.33 1.90
C HIS A 97 16.68 5.88 3.32
N PHE A 98 16.34 6.82 4.20
CA PHE A 98 15.93 6.50 5.56
C PHE A 98 14.69 5.59 5.57
N LEU A 99 13.64 6.00 4.86
CA LEU A 99 12.41 5.23 4.72
C LEU A 99 12.67 3.84 4.12
N LYS A 100 13.46 3.77 3.04
CA LYS A 100 13.80 2.49 2.40
C LYS A 100 14.53 1.52 3.32
N ASN A 101 15.45 2.02 4.16
CA ASN A 101 16.23 1.18 5.09
C ASN A 101 15.39 0.63 6.25
N HIS A 102 14.23 1.24 6.52
CA HIS A 102 13.33 0.90 7.62
C HIS A 102 12.02 0.25 7.12
N LEU A 103 12.00 -0.16 5.85
CA LEU A 103 10.84 -0.76 5.21
C LEU A 103 10.72 -2.24 5.62
N ILE A 104 9.57 -2.61 6.17
CA ILE A 104 9.23 -4.01 6.46
C ILE A 104 8.44 -4.59 5.29
N ASP A 105 7.46 -3.85 4.79
CA ASP A 105 6.46 -4.35 3.85
C ASP A 105 5.98 -3.26 2.90
N GLY A 106 5.87 -3.60 1.61
CA GLY A 106 5.59 -2.70 0.49
C GLY A 106 6.84 -2.26 -0.28
N TYR A 107 6.72 -1.18 -1.03
CA TYR A 107 7.78 -0.63 -1.87
C TYR A 107 7.76 0.89 -1.87
N ILE A 108 8.95 1.47 -1.98
CA ILE A 108 9.18 2.91 -2.02
C ILE A 108 9.99 3.25 -3.24
N ILE A 109 9.46 4.17 -4.06
CA ILE A 109 10.06 4.60 -5.32
C ILE A 109 10.41 6.08 -5.22
N TRP A 110 11.61 6.43 -5.66
CA TRP A 110 12.03 7.82 -5.85
C TRP A 110 11.85 8.22 -7.31
N LYS A 111 11.05 9.26 -7.58
CA LYS A 111 10.83 9.77 -8.93
C LYS A 111 10.50 11.26 -8.89
N ASP A 112 11.16 12.06 -9.74
CA ASP A 112 10.87 13.49 -9.93
C ASP A 112 10.86 14.30 -8.61
N GLU A 113 11.81 14.02 -7.71
CA GLU A 113 11.91 14.63 -6.36
C GLU A 113 10.75 14.27 -5.41
N ARG A 114 10.04 13.20 -5.74
CA ARG A 114 8.92 12.68 -4.95
C ARG A 114 9.20 11.27 -4.46
N ILE A 115 8.64 10.99 -3.29
CA ILE A 115 8.64 9.66 -2.68
C ILE A 115 7.25 9.06 -2.90
N LEU A 116 7.21 7.96 -3.65
CA LEU A 116 6.01 7.16 -3.90
C LEU A 116 6.03 5.97 -2.95
N ILE A 117 5.01 5.87 -2.12
CA ILE A 117 4.76 4.78 -1.18
C ILE A 117 3.66 3.91 -1.76
N GLN A 118 3.92 2.62 -1.90
CA GLN A 118 2.93 1.66 -2.36
C GLN A 118 3.07 0.34 -1.60
N SER A 119 1.93 -0.31 -1.39
CA SER A 119 1.85 -1.66 -0.86
C SER A 119 1.63 -2.64 -2.01
N ASP A 120 2.39 -3.74 -2.02
CA ASP A 120 2.13 -4.87 -2.92
C ASP A 120 0.97 -5.74 -2.42
N ASN A 121 0.55 -5.53 -1.18
CA ASN A 121 -0.49 -6.34 -0.56
C ASN A 121 -1.87 -5.94 -1.07
N ILE A 122 -2.53 -6.92 -1.68
CA ILE A 122 -3.95 -6.86 -2.03
C ILE A 122 -4.72 -7.37 -0.80
N PRO A 123 -5.46 -6.51 -0.08
CA PRO A 123 -6.22 -6.97 1.07
C PRO A 123 -7.36 -7.85 0.58
N VAL A 124 -7.44 -9.05 1.14
CA VAL A 124 -8.53 -10.00 0.89
C VAL A 124 -9.35 -10.09 2.18
N ASN A 125 -10.63 -9.72 2.10
CA ASN A 125 -11.55 -9.89 3.22
C ASN A 125 -12.32 -11.21 3.05
N VAL A 126 -12.17 -12.10 4.03
CA VAL A 126 -12.80 -13.43 4.02
C VAL A 126 -13.58 -13.62 5.31
N HIS A 127 -14.79 -14.16 5.19
CA HIS A 127 -15.63 -14.50 6.34
C HIS A 127 -15.56 -16.01 6.57
N PHE A 128 -15.10 -16.40 7.75
CA PHE A 128 -15.03 -17.81 8.17
C PHE A 128 -16.13 -18.12 9.18
N LYS A 129 -16.59 -19.38 9.20
CA LYS A 129 -17.42 -19.88 10.30
C LYS A 129 -16.55 -20.02 11.55
N GLN A 130 -17.14 -19.86 12.75
CA GLN A 130 -16.42 -19.98 14.02
C GLN A 130 -15.58 -21.27 14.10
N LYS A 131 -16.18 -22.41 13.72
CA LYS A 131 -15.48 -23.71 13.69
C LYS A 131 -14.21 -23.70 12.85
N THR A 132 -14.17 -22.93 11.75
CA THR A 132 -12.99 -22.80 10.90
C THR A 132 -11.92 -21.94 11.56
N ILE A 133 -12.31 -20.87 12.25
CA ILE A 133 -11.38 -20.07 13.07
C ILE A 133 -10.77 -20.92 14.18
N ASP A 134 -11.57 -21.74 14.86
CA ASP A 134 -11.08 -22.63 15.92
C ASP A 134 -10.03 -23.63 15.41
N VAL A 135 -10.17 -24.11 14.17
CA VAL A 135 -9.16 -24.96 13.51
C VAL A 135 -7.91 -24.15 13.17
N LEU A 136 -8.04 -22.96 12.58
CA LEU A 136 -6.88 -22.10 12.27
C LEU A 136 -6.07 -21.73 13.52
N ILE A 137 -6.73 -21.54 14.66
CA ILE A 137 -6.06 -21.28 15.94
C ILE A 137 -5.24 -22.50 16.39
N LYS A 138 -5.74 -23.72 16.19
CA LYS A 138 -5.01 -24.96 16.53
C LYS A 138 -3.81 -25.21 15.62
N GLU A 139 -3.86 -24.74 14.38
CA GLU A 139 -2.80 -24.88 13.39
C GLU A 139 -1.65 -23.86 13.56
N LYS A 140 -1.76 -22.92 14.51
CA LYS A 140 -0.70 -21.96 14.82
C LYS A 140 0.56 -22.67 15.31
N LYS A 141 1.71 -22.28 14.75
CA LYS A 141 3.03 -22.72 15.19
C LYS A 141 3.73 -21.53 15.87
N GLY A 142 4.13 -21.71 17.13
CA GLY A 142 4.82 -20.66 17.89
C GLY A 142 3.97 -19.41 18.10
N GLN A 143 4.45 -18.25 17.64
CA GLN A 143 3.80 -16.94 17.80
C GLN A 143 3.05 -16.45 16.55
N GLU A 144 2.74 -17.34 15.59
CA GLU A 144 2.01 -16.98 14.37
C GLU A 144 0.66 -16.28 14.68
N THR A 145 0.36 -15.24 13.92
CA THR A 145 -0.98 -14.67 13.83
C THR A 145 -1.88 -15.56 12.97
N ILE A 146 -3.20 -15.35 13.03
CA ILE A 146 -4.13 -16.09 12.16
C ILE A 146 -3.87 -15.78 10.68
N SER A 147 -3.41 -14.56 10.38
CA SER A 147 -3.09 -14.16 9.01
C SER A 147 -1.91 -14.97 8.48
N ASP A 148 -0.87 -15.16 9.30
CA ASP A 148 0.33 -15.93 8.92
C ASP A 148 -0.02 -17.40 8.65
N VAL A 149 -0.89 -17.99 9.47
CA VAL A 149 -1.39 -19.37 9.25
C VAL A 149 -2.15 -19.47 7.93
N VAL A 150 -3.03 -18.52 7.64
CA VAL A 150 -3.81 -18.51 6.39
C VAL A 150 -2.88 -18.34 5.19
N GLU A 151 -1.91 -17.42 5.27
CA GLU A 151 -0.94 -17.20 4.21
C GLU A 151 -0.12 -18.47 3.93
N ARG A 152 0.39 -19.11 4.98
CA ARG A 152 1.15 -20.37 4.87
C ARG A 152 0.32 -21.47 4.21
N LEU A 153 -0.91 -21.70 4.67
CA LEU A 153 -1.79 -22.73 4.09
C LEU A 153 -2.14 -22.44 2.63
N VAL A 154 -2.33 -21.16 2.27
CA VAL A 154 -2.56 -20.76 0.88
C VAL A 154 -1.31 -21.01 0.02
N GLN A 155 -0.12 -20.67 0.52
CA GLN A 155 1.14 -20.91 -0.19
C GLN A 155 1.42 -22.41 -0.38
N GLU A 156 1.22 -23.24 0.66
CA GLU A 156 1.34 -24.70 0.58
C GLU A 156 0.45 -25.26 -0.55
N GLN A 157 -0.83 -24.86 -0.58
CA GLN A 157 -1.79 -25.32 -1.60
C GLN A 157 -1.49 -24.82 -3.03
N LEU A 158 -0.91 -23.63 -3.18
CA LEU A 158 -0.54 -23.08 -4.49
C LEU A 158 0.75 -23.70 -5.03
N THR A 159 1.69 -24.05 -4.14
CA THR A 159 2.97 -24.66 -4.52
C THR A 159 2.77 -26.10 -4.98
N ASP A 160 1.93 -26.87 -4.28
CA ASP A 160 1.59 -28.26 -4.66
C ASP A 160 0.92 -28.34 -6.04
N LYS A 161 0.08 -27.36 -6.39
CA LYS A 161 -0.59 -27.28 -7.70
C LYS A 161 0.32 -26.84 -8.84
N SER A 162 1.47 -26.24 -8.54
CA SER A 162 2.43 -25.77 -9.56
C SER A 162 3.40 -26.88 -9.98
N GLN A 163 3.42 -28.01 -9.27
CA GLN A 163 4.24 -29.19 -9.55
C GLN A 163 3.45 -30.38 -10.13
N SER A 164 2.13 -30.22 -10.33
CA SER A 164 1.22 -31.21 -10.92
C SER A 164 0.77 -30.78 -12.31
#